data_AF-A0AAD5UAY8-F1
#
_entry.id   AF-A0AAD5UAY8-F1
#
_cell.length_a   1.000
_cell.length_b   1.000
_cell.length_c   1.000
_cell.angle_alpha   90.00
_cell.angle_beta   90.00
_cell.angle_gamma   90.00
#
_symmetry.space_group_name_H-M   'P 1'
#
loop_
_entity.id
_entity.type
_entity.pdbx_description
1 polymer ?
#
loop_
_entity_poly.entity_id
_entity_poly.type
_entity_poly.pdbx_seq_one_letter_code
_entity_poly.pdbx_strand_id
1 'polypeptide(L)'
;MSTAATLVIIATTSFVGYQLLRTRKITKMNSGLPFPHTYMSHRGGSREWVENTLPGFRYSASINADILEMDVQMTKDGKIVVFHDNTLEKMCGLKTKISDYDFKDLPKLIIPKDLQDKKEVVENPDSYRIPLFEVILNEFPNSAMQIDCKNGPEELVIQVGKLIQHHKREKITVWGSFKPSINDMCYKHFGDSIPLFFDMYRGFKSVMLYKLGLLNIMEFRESALICPDMTLFADKGYVKAMNSRGVSVIYFGSDGSGALNDPAKWERARSLGANGICSDKPTELKEWLKSHPLDKVEKFLARAKSQQHSSIPDAALQVINAAKNLGIDDVSNFYSVESDYYEWPLEQRKERLEAPSVDHLCKSLLFENTRWRPKDGQDNELDHSHPKYILVVVQYTDKINNKKLNLLMKEWGQQSAKAINMRIAPEEMAIKLTGYGNNGVTPIGMLENVPVLVTENIAKLDPPVLFLGGGHVDWKIALPVDRFTKVTNAKIVDLGE
;
A
#
# COMPACT_ATOMS: atom_id res chain seq x y z
N MET A 1 11.61 52.46 21.27
CA MET A 1 12.42 51.22 21.16
C MET A 1 13.43 51.42 20.05
N SER A 2 14.68 50.98 20.21
CA SER A 2 15.64 51.01 19.11
C SER A 2 15.18 50.05 17.99
N THR A 3 15.54 50.35 16.75
CA THR A 3 15.32 49.47 15.59
C THR A 3 15.84 48.05 15.84
N ALA A 4 16.96 47.91 16.55
CA ALA A 4 17.51 46.63 16.99
C ALA A 4 16.58 45.84 17.92
N ALA A 5 15.97 46.49 18.92
CA ALA A 5 15.04 45.81 19.84
C ALA A 5 13.78 45.29 19.11
N THR A 6 13.30 46.04 18.11
CA THR A 6 12.15 45.64 17.29
C THR A 6 12.48 44.42 16.42
N LEU A 7 13.66 44.39 15.80
CA LEU A 7 14.13 43.25 15.01
C LEU A 7 14.30 41.98 15.85
N VAL A 8 14.84 42.09 17.06
CA VAL A 8 15.00 40.95 17.98
C VAL A 8 13.65 40.37 18.39
N ILE A 9 12.66 41.22 18.70
CA ILE A 9 11.30 40.79 19.06
C ILE A 9 10.63 40.09 17.89
N ILE A 10 10.74 40.63 16.66
CA ILE A 10 10.19 39.99 15.45
C ILE A 10 10.86 38.63 15.21
N ALA A 11 12.19 38.53 15.35
CA ALA A 11 12.92 37.29 15.15
C ALA A 11 12.54 36.23 16.21
N THR A 12 12.44 36.60 17.48
CA THR A 12 12.05 35.67 18.56
C THR A 12 10.60 35.23 18.46
N THR A 13 9.67 36.14 18.18
CA THR A 13 8.25 35.79 17.97
C THR A 13 8.07 34.89 16.75
N SER A 14 8.79 35.16 15.66
CA SER A 14 8.82 34.30 14.47
C SER A 14 9.42 32.91 14.77
N PHE A 15 10.49 32.84 15.58
CA PHE A 15 11.10 31.58 15.98
C PHE A 15 10.20 30.75 16.90
N VAL A 16 9.58 31.37 17.91
CA VAL A 16 8.61 30.70 18.80
C VAL A 16 7.40 30.24 18.01
N GLY A 17 6.85 31.08 17.14
CA GLY A 17 5.76 30.71 16.23
C GLY A 17 6.13 29.54 15.32
N TYR A 18 7.35 29.55 14.75
CA TYR A 18 7.87 28.45 13.95
C TYR A 18 7.97 27.15 14.76
N GLN A 19 8.49 27.18 15.99
CA GLN A 19 8.58 25.99 16.84
C GLN A 19 7.21 25.44 17.24
N LEU A 20 6.25 26.31 17.53
CA LEU A 20 4.86 25.92 17.84
C LEU A 20 4.17 25.29 16.61
N LEU A 21 4.37 25.85 15.41
CA LEU A 21 3.82 25.29 14.17
C LEU A 21 4.47 23.95 13.82
N ARG A 22 5.78 23.81 14.05
CA ARG A 22 6.53 22.57 13.82
C ARG A 22 6.10 21.44 14.74
N THR A 23 5.75 21.75 15.99
CA THR A 23 5.37 20.78 17.05
C THR A 23 3.87 20.45 17.09
N ARG A 24 3.03 21.11 16.28
CA ARG A 24 1.60 20.83 16.21
C ARG A 24 1.37 19.38 15.75
N LYS A 25 0.73 18.58 16.59
CA LYS A 25 0.39 17.18 16.29
C LYS A 25 -0.62 17.10 15.15
N ILE A 26 -0.41 16.15 14.24
CA ILE A 26 -1.33 15.80 13.15
C ILE A 26 -2.65 15.36 13.80
N THR A 27 -3.73 16.09 13.55
CA THR A 27 -5.04 15.85 14.18
C THR A 27 -5.88 14.79 13.46
N LYS A 28 -5.56 14.45 12.21
CA LYS A 28 -6.22 13.39 11.44
C LYS A 28 -5.24 12.80 10.43
N MET A 29 -4.94 11.51 10.55
CA MET A 29 -4.21 10.77 9.50
C MET A 29 -5.23 10.29 8.47
N ASN A 30 -4.92 10.41 7.18
CA ASN A 30 -5.75 9.82 6.14
C ASN A 30 -5.52 8.30 6.09
N SER A 31 -6.52 7.53 5.70
CA SER A 31 -6.42 6.06 5.63
C SER A 31 -5.70 5.55 4.38
N GLY A 32 -5.25 6.45 3.49
CA GLY A 32 -4.64 6.09 2.21
C GLY A 32 -5.63 5.45 1.23
N LEU A 33 -5.11 4.95 0.11
CA LEU A 33 -5.89 4.15 -0.83
C LEU A 33 -6.03 2.72 -0.30
N PRO A 34 -7.26 2.19 -0.09
CA PRO A 34 -7.50 0.88 0.50
C PRO A 34 -7.46 -0.28 -0.51
N PHE A 35 -6.89 -0.07 -1.69
CA PHE A 35 -6.82 -1.03 -2.80
C PHE A 35 -5.42 -0.99 -3.45
N PRO A 36 -4.99 -2.03 -4.19
CA PRO A 36 -3.73 -2.02 -4.94
C PRO A 36 -3.63 -0.82 -5.88
N HIS A 37 -2.45 -0.21 -6.00
CA HIS A 37 -2.27 1.03 -6.76
C HIS A 37 -0.84 1.22 -7.26
N THR A 38 -0.12 0.13 -7.51
CA THR A 38 1.26 0.17 -8.01
C THR A 38 1.31 0.52 -9.49
N TYR A 39 0.28 0.13 -10.22
CA TYR A 39 0.29 0.20 -11.66
C TYR A 39 -1.05 0.68 -12.21
N MET A 40 -1.05 1.92 -12.69
CA MET A 40 -2.23 2.62 -13.20
C MET A 40 -2.18 2.72 -14.73
N SER A 41 -3.23 2.23 -15.39
CA SER A 41 -3.36 2.28 -16.85
C SER A 41 -4.02 3.60 -17.27
N HIS A 42 -3.23 4.50 -17.84
CA HIS A 42 -3.66 5.85 -18.26
C HIS A 42 -4.65 5.76 -19.43
N ARG A 43 -5.88 6.22 -19.23
CA ARG A 43 -6.98 6.22 -20.23
C ARG A 43 -7.23 4.87 -20.87
N GLY A 44 -7.01 3.77 -20.15
CA GLY A 44 -7.10 2.41 -20.70
C GLY A 44 -5.91 2.00 -21.59
N GLY A 45 -4.75 2.63 -21.40
CA GLY A 45 -3.52 2.33 -22.13
C GLY A 45 -3.43 3.02 -23.48
N SER A 46 -3.37 4.35 -23.49
CA SER A 46 -3.52 5.17 -24.71
C SER A 46 -2.49 4.94 -25.82
N ARG A 47 -1.38 4.24 -25.57
CA ARG A 47 -0.40 3.81 -26.60
C ARG A 47 -0.58 2.36 -27.05
N GLU A 48 -1.45 1.62 -26.37
CA GLU A 48 -1.77 0.23 -26.70
C GLU A 48 -3.15 0.14 -27.38
N TRP A 49 -4.10 0.97 -26.94
CA TRP A 49 -5.47 1.10 -27.43
C TRP A 49 -5.88 2.57 -27.59
N VAL A 50 -7.01 2.82 -28.27
CA VAL A 50 -7.57 4.17 -28.40
C VAL A 50 -7.96 4.68 -27.01
N GLU A 51 -7.45 5.86 -26.63
CA GLU A 51 -7.67 6.41 -25.29
C GLU A 51 -9.14 6.53 -24.91
N ASN A 52 -9.44 6.25 -23.63
CA ASN A 52 -10.78 6.38 -23.04
C ASN A 52 -11.87 5.57 -23.77
N THR A 53 -11.51 4.44 -24.38
CA THR A 53 -12.45 3.52 -25.02
C THR A 53 -12.67 2.24 -24.21
N LEU A 54 -13.86 1.65 -24.36
CA LEU A 54 -14.21 0.40 -23.71
C LEU A 54 -13.22 -0.75 -24.00
N PRO A 55 -12.75 -0.99 -25.25
CA PRO A 55 -11.73 -2.00 -25.50
C PRO A 55 -10.39 -1.73 -24.82
N GLY A 56 -9.96 -0.47 -24.67
CA GLY A 56 -8.78 -0.12 -23.88
C GLY A 56 -8.93 -0.53 -22.42
N PHE A 57 -10.07 -0.22 -21.80
CA PHE A 57 -10.35 -0.64 -20.43
C PHE A 57 -10.46 -2.17 -20.28
N ARG A 58 -11.11 -2.87 -21.24
CA ARG A 58 -11.16 -4.35 -21.28
C ARG A 58 -9.76 -4.93 -21.29
N TYR A 59 -8.90 -4.39 -22.14
CA TYR A 59 -7.52 -4.82 -22.23
C TYR A 59 -6.76 -4.59 -20.91
N SER A 60 -6.79 -3.38 -20.37
CA SER A 60 -6.12 -3.04 -19.11
C SER A 60 -6.60 -3.90 -17.94
N ALA A 61 -7.90 -4.20 -17.87
CA ALA A 61 -8.45 -5.14 -16.90
C ALA A 61 -7.94 -6.58 -17.14
N SER A 62 -7.89 -7.05 -18.39
CA SER A 62 -7.39 -8.40 -18.73
C SER A 62 -5.93 -8.63 -18.34
N ILE A 63 -5.12 -7.56 -18.32
CA ILE A 63 -3.74 -7.60 -17.85
C ILE A 63 -3.63 -7.21 -16.37
N ASN A 64 -4.72 -7.23 -15.59
CA ASN A 64 -4.75 -6.94 -14.16
C ASN A 64 -4.06 -5.62 -13.80
N ALA A 65 -4.37 -4.54 -14.53
CA ALA A 65 -4.01 -3.21 -14.05
C ALA A 65 -4.68 -2.96 -12.69
N ASP A 66 -3.92 -2.40 -11.74
CA ASP A 66 -4.46 -2.12 -10.41
C ASP A 66 -5.54 -1.04 -10.48
N ILE A 67 -5.30 -0.01 -11.30
CA ILE A 67 -6.20 1.12 -11.50
C ILE A 67 -6.43 1.34 -13.00
N LEU A 68 -7.71 1.48 -13.36
CA LEU A 68 -8.13 2.04 -14.63
C LEU A 68 -8.28 3.56 -14.46
N GLU A 69 -7.41 4.33 -15.10
CA GLU A 69 -7.49 5.79 -15.08
C GLU A 69 -8.35 6.28 -16.25
N MET A 70 -9.17 7.29 -15.99
CA MET A 70 -10.06 7.86 -16.98
C MET A 70 -10.49 9.29 -16.67
N ASP A 71 -10.99 9.95 -17.72
CA ASP A 71 -11.46 11.32 -17.69
C ASP A 71 -12.96 11.39 -17.97
N VAL A 72 -13.72 12.14 -17.17
CA VAL A 72 -15.18 12.26 -17.36
C VAL A 72 -15.61 13.68 -17.73
N GLN A 73 -16.55 13.75 -18.67
CA GLN A 73 -17.21 14.97 -19.13
C GLN A 73 -18.72 14.77 -19.28
N MET A 74 -19.46 15.86 -19.49
CA MET A 74 -20.91 15.84 -19.61
C MET A 74 -21.37 16.35 -20.98
N THR A 75 -22.25 15.59 -21.62
CA THR A 75 -22.92 15.98 -22.88
C THR A 75 -23.99 17.04 -22.65
N LYS A 76 -24.54 17.59 -23.73
CA LYS A 76 -25.62 18.58 -23.69
C LYS A 76 -26.89 18.05 -23.02
N ASP A 77 -27.22 16.79 -23.25
CA ASP A 77 -28.35 16.06 -22.64
C ASP A 77 -28.02 15.48 -21.26
N GLY A 78 -26.90 15.88 -20.65
CA GLY A 78 -26.57 15.55 -19.26
C GLY A 78 -26.07 14.12 -19.04
N LYS A 79 -25.57 13.44 -20.09
CA LYS A 79 -24.96 12.12 -19.95
C LYS A 79 -23.47 12.24 -19.61
N ILE A 80 -23.01 11.40 -18.69
CA ILE A 80 -21.60 11.33 -18.31
C ILE A 80 -20.87 10.40 -19.27
N VAL A 81 -19.90 10.95 -19.98
CA VAL A 81 -19.09 10.27 -20.98
C VAL A 81 -17.62 10.29 -20.60
N VAL A 82 -16.85 9.36 -21.13
CA VAL A 82 -15.42 9.26 -20.84
C VAL A 82 -14.61 9.87 -21.99
N PHE A 83 -13.98 11.02 -21.73
CA PHE A 83 -13.24 11.81 -22.73
C PHE A 83 -12.31 12.84 -22.07
N HIS A 84 -11.05 12.93 -22.53
CA HIS A 84 -10.03 13.76 -21.90
C HIS A 84 -10.11 15.25 -22.28
N ASP A 85 -10.06 15.55 -23.58
CA ASP A 85 -9.77 16.91 -24.05
C ASP A 85 -10.99 17.84 -23.96
N ASN A 86 -10.74 19.14 -23.83
CA ASN A 86 -11.83 20.14 -23.82
C ASN A 86 -12.53 20.28 -25.18
N THR A 87 -11.88 19.87 -26.25
CA THR A 87 -12.41 19.89 -27.62
C THR A 87 -12.27 18.51 -28.25
N LEU A 88 -13.13 18.23 -29.22
CA LEU A 88 -13.16 17.00 -30.01
C LEU A 88 -12.10 17.02 -31.13
N GLU A 89 -11.18 17.99 -31.14
CA GLU A 89 -10.28 18.24 -32.28
C GLU A 89 -9.27 17.10 -32.43
N LYS A 90 -8.60 16.72 -31.33
CA LYS A 90 -7.58 15.67 -31.34
C LYS A 90 -8.16 14.32 -31.76
N MET A 91 -9.28 13.93 -31.15
CA MET A 91 -9.80 12.57 -31.25
C MET A 91 -10.91 12.40 -32.28
N CYS A 92 -11.55 13.47 -32.75
CA CYS A 92 -12.63 13.40 -33.75
C CYS A 92 -12.43 14.36 -34.94
N GLY A 93 -11.39 15.20 -34.94
CA GLY A 93 -11.14 16.18 -36.00
C GLY A 93 -12.07 17.40 -35.99
N LEU A 94 -12.81 17.63 -34.91
CA LEU A 94 -13.83 18.69 -34.82
C LEU A 94 -13.49 19.71 -33.72
N LYS A 95 -13.45 21.00 -34.08
CA LYS A 95 -13.23 22.12 -33.13
C LYS A 95 -14.48 22.47 -32.30
N THR A 96 -15.16 21.45 -31.78
CA THR A 96 -16.37 21.55 -30.95
C THR A 96 -16.14 20.82 -29.62
N LYS A 97 -17.06 20.92 -28.66
CA LYS A 97 -16.92 20.34 -27.31
C LYS A 97 -17.90 19.20 -27.11
N ILE A 98 -17.64 18.35 -26.13
CA ILE A 98 -18.59 17.31 -25.68
C ILE A 98 -19.95 17.93 -25.30
N SER A 99 -19.95 19.08 -24.63
CA SER A 99 -21.17 19.77 -24.18
C SER A 99 -22.01 20.39 -25.31
N ASP A 100 -21.57 20.30 -26.57
CA ASP A 100 -22.32 20.82 -27.73
C ASP A 100 -23.29 19.76 -28.31
N TYR A 101 -23.13 18.48 -27.93
CA TYR A 101 -23.87 17.35 -28.51
C TYR A 101 -24.71 16.62 -27.47
N ASP A 102 -25.86 16.08 -27.89
CA ASP A 102 -26.53 15.00 -27.16
C ASP A 102 -25.71 13.71 -27.33
N PHE A 103 -25.78 12.78 -26.37
CA PHE A 103 -24.95 11.57 -26.40
C PHE A 103 -25.06 10.77 -27.71
N LYS A 104 -26.27 10.62 -28.25
CA LYS A 104 -26.54 9.87 -29.49
C LYS A 104 -25.89 10.51 -30.73
N ASP A 105 -25.59 11.81 -30.67
CA ASP A 105 -25.09 12.62 -31.78
C ASP A 105 -23.58 12.86 -31.68
N LEU A 106 -22.91 12.25 -30.69
CA LEU A 106 -21.46 12.33 -30.55
C LEU A 106 -20.75 11.76 -31.79
N PRO A 107 -19.70 12.44 -32.27
CA PRO A 107 -18.93 11.95 -33.42
C PRO A 107 -18.15 10.68 -33.07
N LYS A 108 -17.74 9.96 -34.11
CA LYS A 108 -16.84 8.82 -33.97
C LYS A 108 -15.42 9.29 -33.65
N LEU A 109 -14.74 8.49 -32.83
CA LEU A 109 -13.30 8.63 -32.60
C LEU A 109 -12.51 8.25 -33.86
N ILE A 110 -11.38 8.89 -34.05
CA ILE A 110 -10.37 8.59 -35.06
C ILE A 110 -9.29 7.75 -34.39
N ILE A 111 -8.98 6.60 -34.98
CA ILE A 111 -7.88 5.74 -34.50
C ILE A 111 -6.53 6.46 -34.75
N PRO A 112 -5.72 6.70 -33.70
CA PRO A 112 -4.38 7.27 -33.83
C PRO A 112 -3.51 6.48 -34.82
N LYS A 113 -2.64 7.17 -35.57
CA LYS A 113 -1.79 6.56 -36.61
C LYS A 113 -1.04 5.31 -36.11
N ASP A 114 -0.45 5.39 -34.93
CA ASP A 114 0.35 4.32 -34.33
C ASP A 114 -0.47 3.06 -33.94
N LEU A 115 -1.80 3.12 -34.04
CA LEU A 115 -2.71 2.02 -33.75
C LEU A 115 -3.44 1.50 -34.99
N GLN A 116 -3.25 2.12 -36.17
CA GLN A 116 -3.96 1.73 -37.39
C GLN A 116 -3.50 0.38 -37.96
N ASP A 117 -2.29 -0.06 -37.62
CA ASP A 117 -1.77 -1.37 -38.03
C ASP A 117 -2.23 -2.51 -37.10
N LYS A 118 -2.89 -2.20 -35.97
CA LYS A 118 -3.39 -3.20 -35.02
C LYS A 118 -4.80 -3.64 -35.40
N LYS A 119 -4.89 -4.83 -35.98
CA LYS A 119 -6.15 -5.41 -36.47
C LYS A 119 -7.23 -5.45 -35.39
N GLU A 120 -6.88 -5.87 -34.17
CA GLU A 120 -7.77 -5.94 -33.01
C GLU A 120 -8.32 -4.57 -32.57
N VAL A 121 -7.61 -3.48 -32.87
CA VAL A 121 -8.08 -2.11 -32.58
C VAL A 121 -9.02 -1.64 -33.69
N VAL A 122 -8.64 -1.81 -34.96
CA VAL A 122 -9.38 -1.33 -36.12
C VAL A 122 -10.67 -2.11 -36.37
N GLU A 123 -10.68 -3.42 -36.13
CA GLU A 123 -11.87 -4.25 -36.34
C GLU A 123 -12.87 -4.15 -35.18
N ASN A 124 -12.49 -3.55 -34.05
CA ASN A 124 -13.38 -3.38 -32.90
C ASN A 124 -14.26 -2.13 -33.05
N PRO A 125 -15.60 -2.27 -33.17
CA PRO A 125 -16.48 -1.11 -33.34
C PRO A 125 -16.46 -0.12 -32.17
N ASP A 126 -16.18 -0.59 -30.96
CA ASP A 126 -16.12 0.27 -29.77
C ASP A 126 -14.85 1.14 -29.72
N SER A 127 -13.83 0.85 -30.54
CA SER A 127 -12.66 1.73 -30.71
C SER A 127 -13.01 3.08 -31.35
N TYR A 128 -14.19 3.20 -31.96
CA TYR A 128 -14.66 4.39 -32.64
C TYR A 128 -15.71 5.16 -31.83
N ARG A 129 -15.97 4.79 -30.57
CA ARG A 129 -17.07 5.34 -29.77
C ARG A 129 -16.57 5.94 -28.47
N ILE A 130 -17.13 7.09 -28.11
CA ILE A 130 -17.01 7.68 -26.78
C ILE A 130 -17.98 6.92 -25.85
N PRO A 131 -17.51 6.21 -24.82
CA PRO A 131 -18.39 5.41 -23.98
C PRO A 131 -19.09 6.26 -22.91
N LEU A 132 -20.27 5.81 -22.48
CA LEU A 132 -20.89 6.27 -21.23
C LEU A 132 -20.08 5.77 -20.04
N PHE A 133 -19.90 6.63 -19.05
CA PHE A 133 -19.22 6.25 -17.81
C PHE A 133 -19.94 5.11 -17.08
N GLU A 134 -21.27 5.13 -17.05
CA GLU A 134 -22.09 4.07 -16.43
C GLU A 134 -21.89 2.70 -17.11
N VAL A 135 -21.62 2.65 -18.42
CA VAL A 135 -21.31 1.38 -19.11
C VAL A 135 -20.00 0.79 -18.58
N ILE A 136 -18.98 1.62 -18.37
CA ILE A 136 -17.69 1.20 -17.79
C ILE A 136 -17.90 0.72 -16.35
N LEU A 137 -18.70 1.42 -15.54
CA LEU A 137 -19.00 1.00 -14.17
C LEU A 137 -19.67 -0.37 -14.09
N ASN A 138 -20.60 -0.64 -15.01
CA ASN A 138 -21.29 -1.94 -15.11
C ASN A 138 -20.35 -3.06 -15.56
N GLU A 139 -19.45 -2.78 -16.50
CA GLU A 139 -18.55 -3.80 -17.05
C GLU A 139 -17.38 -4.13 -16.11
N PHE A 140 -16.92 -3.16 -15.32
CA PHE A 140 -15.79 -3.31 -14.41
C PHE A 140 -16.20 -3.02 -12.95
N PRO A 141 -17.07 -3.86 -12.34
CA PRO A 141 -17.59 -3.61 -10.99
C PRO A 141 -16.51 -3.77 -9.90
N ASN A 142 -15.45 -4.54 -10.18
CA ASN A 142 -14.40 -4.87 -9.20
C ASN A 142 -13.05 -4.21 -9.49
N SER A 143 -12.87 -3.57 -10.65
CA SER A 143 -11.62 -2.89 -10.99
C SER A 143 -11.55 -1.54 -10.30
N ALA A 144 -10.45 -1.22 -9.64
CA ALA A 144 -10.28 0.10 -9.06
C ALA A 144 -10.12 1.17 -10.15
N MET A 145 -10.57 2.40 -9.87
CA MET A 145 -10.58 3.49 -10.85
C MET A 145 -10.01 4.78 -10.28
N GLN A 146 -9.26 5.50 -11.11
CA GLN A 146 -8.99 6.92 -10.91
C GLN A 146 -9.81 7.74 -11.90
N ILE A 147 -10.62 8.67 -11.40
CA ILE A 147 -11.56 9.44 -12.22
C ILE A 147 -11.22 10.93 -12.13
N ASP A 148 -10.75 11.51 -13.24
CA ASP A 148 -10.57 12.96 -13.36
C ASP A 148 -11.86 13.60 -13.90
N CYS A 149 -12.56 14.32 -13.02
CA CYS A 149 -13.65 15.20 -13.41
C CYS A 149 -13.07 16.41 -14.16
N LYS A 150 -13.21 16.39 -15.48
CA LYS A 150 -12.78 17.49 -16.35
C LYS A 150 -13.72 18.69 -16.20
N ASN A 151 -13.54 19.66 -17.09
CA ASN A 151 -14.34 20.88 -17.08
C ASN A 151 -15.83 20.57 -17.23
N GLY A 152 -16.62 21.06 -16.29
CA GLY A 152 -18.06 20.90 -16.32
C GLY A 152 -18.75 21.67 -15.19
N PRO A 153 -20.09 21.76 -15.25
CA PRO A 153 -20.89 22.35 -14.18
C PRO A 153 -20.83 21.50 -12.91
N GLU A 154 -21.28 22.05 -11.78
CA GLU A 154 -21.42 21.33 -10.49
C GLU A 154 -22.22 20.02 -10.64
N GLU A 155 -23.18 20.00 -11.56
CA GLU A 155 -23.99 18.82 -11.92
C GLU A 155 -23.14 17.61 -12.37
N LEU A 156 -22.04 17.82 -13.11
CA LEU A 156 -21.12 16.74 -13.51
C LEU A 156 -20.57 16.02 -12.27
N VAL A 157 -20.08 16.79 -11.29
CA VAL A 157 -19.49 16.24 -10.04
C VAL A 157 -20.55 15.49 -9.24
N ILE A 158 -21.74 16.06 -9.11
CA ILE A 158 -22.85 15.44 -8.38
C ILE A 158 -23.25 14.11 -9.03
N GLN A 159 -23.40 14.08 -10.36
CA GLN A 159 -23.79 12.85 -11.06
C GLN A 159 -22.70 11.78 -11.02
N VAL A 160 -21.43 12.13 -11.21
CA VAL A 160 -20.31 11.18 -11.10
C VAL A 160 -20.25 10.58 -9.69
N GLY A 161 -20.32 11.41 -8.65
CA GLY A 161 -20.29 10.91 -7.27
C GLY A 161 -21.50 10.03 -6.92
N LYS A 162 -22.70 10.37 -7.43
CA LYS A 162 -23.89 9.52 -7.29
C LYS A 162 -23.76 8.19 -8.01
N LEU A 163 -23.17 8.16 -9.21
CA LEU A 163 -22.87 6.91 -9.93
C LEU A 163 -21.87 6.06 -9.14
N ILE A 164 -20.82 6.65 -8.56
CA ILE A 164 -19.87 5.94 -7.69
C ILE A 164 -20.59 5.31 -6.49
N GLN A 165 -21.49 6.03 -5.82
CA GLN A 165 -22.27 5.49 -4.69
C GLN A 165 -23.31 4.44 -5.12
N HIS A 166 -23.99 4.67 -6.24
CA HIS A 166 -25.00 3.75 -6.77
C HIS A 166 -24.38 2.38 -7.08
N HIS A 167 -23.18 2.36 -7.65
CA HIS A 167 -22.40 1.15 -7.92
C HIS A 167 -21.61 0.64 -6.71
N LYS A 168 -21.74 1.26 -5.52
CA LYS A 168 -21.10 0.85 -4.25
C LYS A 168 -19.57 0.71 -4.35
N ARG A 169 -18.94 1.60 -5.10
CA ARG A 169 -17.52 1.51 -5.45
C ARG A 169 -16.67 2.60 -4.79
N GLU A 170 -17.17 3.23 -3.74
CA GLU A 170 -16.49 4.29 -2.98
C GLU A 170 -15.13 3.83 -2.44
N LYS A 171 -15.02 2.56 -2.05
CA LYS A 171 -13.78 1.96 -1.52
C LYS A 171 -12.78 1.51 -2.59
N ILE A 172 -13.13 1.58 -3.86
CA ILE A 172 -12.26 1.19 -4.99
C ILE A 172 -12.19 2.29 -6.05
N THR A 173 -12.45 3.53 -5.64
CA THR A 173 -12.42 4.69 -6.53
C THR A 173 -11.64 5.80 -5.86
N VAL A 174 -10.72 6.41 -6.59
CA VAL A 174 -10.14 7.70 -6.25
C VAL A 174 -10.56 8.70 -7.31
N TRP A 175 -11.00 9.88 -6.91
CA TRP A 175 -11.55 10.85 -7.85
C TRP A 175 -11.13 12.27 -7.52
N GLY A 176 -11.44 13.21 -8.40
CA GLY A 176 -11.14 14.61 -8.19
C GLY A 176 -10.91 15.34 -9.49
N SER A 177 -10.17 16.43 -9.40
CA SER A 177 -9.67 17.17 -10.55
C SER A 177 -8.40 17.92 -10.19
N PHE A 178 -7.54 18.14 -11.17
CA PHE A 178 -6.41 19.06 -11.03
C PHE A 178 -6.85 20.52 -10.79
N LYS A 179 -8.13 20.84 -11.01
CA LYS A 179 -8.71 22.16 -10.75
C LYS A 179 -9.26 22.29 -9.31
N PRO A 180 -8.78 23.27 -8.51
CA PRO A 180 -9.23 23.45 -7.14
C PRO A 180 -10.75 23.59 -6.99
N SER A 181 -11.40 24.34 -7.88
CA SER A 181 -12.85 24.57 -7.82
C SER A 181 -13.66 23.29 -7.99
N ILE A 182 -13.19 22.33 -8.80
CA ILE A 182 -13.87 21.05 -9.00
C ILE A 182 -13.62 20.13 -7.80
N ASN A 183 -12.37 20.08 -7.32
CA ASN A 183 -12.03 19.31 -6.12
C ASN A 183 -12.78 19.78 -4.88
N ASP A 184 -12.97 21.09 -4.72
CA ASP A 184 -13.79 21.65 -3.65
C ASP A 184 -15.26 21.24 -3.77
N MET A 185 -15.80 21.12 -4.99
CA MET A 185 -17.15 20.57 -5.20
C MET A 185 -17.22 19.10 -4.84
N CYS A 186 -16.23 18.28 -5.25
CA CYS A 186 -16.16 16.86 -4.87
C CYS A 186 -16.22 16.71 -3.35
N TYR A 187 -15.39 17.48 -2.64
CA TYR A 187 -15.33 17.46 -1.19
C TYR A 187 -16.61 18.00 -0.53
N LYS A 188 -17.15 19.10 -1.03
CA LYS A 188 -18.39 19.73 -0.52
C LYS A 188 -19.58 18.76 -0.56
N HIS A 189 -19.73 17.99 -1.63
CA HIS A 189 -20.89 17.13 -1.83
C HIS A 189 -20.74 15.72 -1.25
N PHE A 190 -19.53 15.18 -1.21
CA PHE A 190 -19.29 13.79 -0.82
C PHE A 190 -18.35 13.61 0.38
N GLY A 191 -17.73 14.69 0.87
CA GLY A 191 -16.82 14.65 2.02
C GLY A 191 -15.70 13.62 1.84
N ASP A 192 -15.46 12.83 2.89
CA ASP A 192 -14.46 11.77 2.90
C ASP A 192 -15.02 10.41 2.41
N SER A 193 -16.25 10.35 1.89
CA SER A 193 -16.87 9.07 1.50
C SER A 193 -16.18 8.40 0.31
N ILE A 194 -15.61 9.19 -0.60
CA ILE A 194 -14.86 8.74 -1.77
C ILE A 194 -13.46 9.34 -1.69
N PRO A 195 -12.38 8.53 -1.71
CA PRO A 195 -11.00 9.02 -1.73
C PRO A 195 -10.76 10.11 -2.78
N LEU A 196 -10.28 11.28 -2.33
CA LEU A 196 -9.98 12.42 -3.19
C LEU A 196 -8.49 12.45 -3.58
N PHE A 197 -8.15 12.82 -4.81
CA PHE A 197 -6.77 13.14 -5.17
C PHE A 197 -6.49 14.66 -5.17
N PHE A 198 -5.22 15.03 -5.04
CA PHE A 198 -4.77 16.43 -4.99
C PHE A 198 -5.08 17.25 -6.25
N ASP A 199 -5.62 18.46 -6.05
CA ASP A 199 -5.56 19.49 -7.08
C ASP A 199 -4.15 20.09 -7.16
N MET A 200 -3.87 20.80 -8.26
CA MET A 200 -2.55 21.37 -8.51
C MET A 200 -2.14 22.39 -7.43
N TYR A 201 -3.05 23.24 -6.97
CA TYR A 201 -2.72 24.26 -5.97
C TYR A 201 -2.29 23.62 -4.65
N ARG A 202 -3.06 22.63 -4.18
CA ARG A 202 -2.76 21.91 -2.94
C ARG A 202 -1.50 21.05 -3.08
N GLY A 203 -1.23 20.48 -4.25
CA GLY A 203 0.01 19.74 -4.53
C GLY A 203 1.26 20.64 -4.50
N PHE A 204 1.20 21.84 -5.10
CA PHE A 204 2.30 22.80 -4.99
C PHE A 204 2.46 23.34 -3.56
N LYS A 205 1.34 23.59 -2.86
CA LYS A 205 1.33 24.03 -1.46
C LYS A 205 1.98 23.00 -0.55
N SER A 206 1.73 21.70 -0.73
CA SER A 206 2.34 20.66 0.10
C SER A 206 3.86 20.62 -0.10
N VAL A 207 4.37 20.73 -1.32
CA VAL A 207 5.84 20.80 -1.53
C VAL A 207 6.44 22.06 -0.91
N MET A 208 5.80 23.22 -1.08
CA MET A 208 6.26 24.47 -0.47
C MET A 208 6.34 24.33 1.05
N LEU A 209 5.28 23.82 1.70
CA LEU A 209 5.26 23.61 3.15
C LEU A 209 6.26 22.56 3.61
N TYR A 210 6.47 21.49 2.84
CA TYR A 210 7.53 20.52 3.11
C TYR A 210 8.91 21.17 3.12
N LYS A 211 9.24 21.95 2.10
CA LYS A 211 10.55 22.65 1.99
C LYS A 211 10.76 23.66 3.12
N LEU A 212 9.70 24.24 3.66
CA LEU A 212 9.75 25.15 4.81
C LEU A 212 9.74 24.43 6.17
N GLY A 213 9.64 23.09 6.20
CA GLY A 213 9.51 22.32 7.46
C GLY A 213 8.16 22.51 8.16
N LEU A 214 7.14 22.96 7.43
CA LEU A 214 5.82 23.33 7.92
C LEU A 214 4.72 22.39 7.41
N LEU A 215 5.05 21.24 6.80
CA LEU A 215 4.04 20.31 6.27
C LEU A 215 3.01 19.84 7.32
N ASN A 216 3.38 19.83 8.61
CA ASN A 216 2.49 19.50 9.73
C ASN A 216 1.28 20.44 9.88
N ILE A 217 1.33 21.65 9.33
CA ILE A 217 0.23 22.61 9.43
C ILE A 217 -0.84 22.39 8.35
N MET A 218 -0.53 21.61 7.32
CA MET A 218 -1.46 21.32 6.25
C MET A 218 -2.46 20.25 6.71
N GLU A 219 -3.74 20.55 6.57
CA GLU A 219 -4.79 19.55 6.71
C GLU A 219 -4.94 18.78 5.40
N PHE A 220 -4.83 17.46 5.49
CA PHE A 220 -4.92 16.54 4.36
C PHE A 220 -6.33 15.96 4.31
N ARG A 221 -7.05 16.25 3.23
CA ARG A 221 -8.34 15.62 2.90
C ARG A 221 -8.19 14.60 1.77
N GLU A 222 -7.08 14.67 1.05
CA GLU A 222 -6.75 13.83 -0.09
C GLU A 222 -6.07 12.54 0.33
N SER A 223 -6.40 11.43 -0.34
CA SER A 223 -5.81 10.10 -0.11
C SER A 223 -4.68 9.79 -1.10
N ALA A 224 -4.61 10.50 -2.22
CA ALA A 224 -3.59 10.29 -3.25
C ALA A 224 -3.11 11.59 -3.89
N LEU A 225 -1.82 11.69 -4.15
CA LEU A 225 -1.21 12.71 -5.00
C LEU A 225 -0.90 12.07 -6.35
N ILE A 226 -1.68 12.43 -7.38
CA ILE A 226 -1.30 12.16 -8.79
C ILE A 226 -0.18 13.13 -9.13
N CYS A 227 1.04 12.66 -8.94
CA CYS A 227 2.25 13.46 -8.80
C CYS A 227 2.84 13.73 -10.18
N PRO A 228 2.90 15.00 -10.63
CA PRO A 228 3.51 15.30 -11.91
C PRO A 228 5.02 15.07 -11.83
N ASP A 229 5.59 14.51 -12.90
CA ASP A 229 7.02 14.24 -13.04
C ASP A 229 7.85 15.51 -13.22
N MET A 230 7.90 16.33 -12.18
CA MET A 230 8.61 17.61 -12.15
C MET A 230 9.68 17.58 -11.07
N THR A 231 10.80 18.28 -11.30
CA THR A 231 11.92 18.39 -10.35
C THR A 231 11.49 18.84 -8.96
N LEU A 232 10.46 19.68 -8.86
CA LEU A 232 9.95 20.16 -7.59
C LEU A 232 9.41 19.02 -6.71
N PHE A 233 8.78 18.01 -7.30
CA PHE A 233 8.19 16.86 -6.61
C PHE A 233 9.15 15.65 -6.52
N ALA A 234 10.36 15.77 -7.05
CA ALA A 234 11.35 14.70 -7.10
C ALA A 234 12.23 14.68 -5.85
N ASP A 235 11.63 14.40 -4.69
CA ASP A 235 12.32 14.31 -3.41
C ASP A 235 11.82 13.09 -2.62
N LYS A 236 12.73 12.16 -2.30
CA LYS A 236 12.41 10.92 -1.56
C LYS A 236 11.88 11.19 -0.14
N GLY A 237 12.41 12.22 0.52
CA GLY A 237 11.93 12.65 1.83
C GLY A 237 10.52 13.24 1.76
N TYR A 238 10.20 13.95 0.68
CA TYR A 238 8.85 14.45 0.41
C TYR A 238 7.86 13.30 0.25
N VAL A 239 8.18 12.32 -0.60
CA VAL A 239 7.33 11.13 -0.79
C VAL A 239 7.10 10.40 0.54
N LYS A 240 8.16 10.17 1.32
CA LYS A 240 8.05 9.59 2.68
C LYS A 240 7.15 10.43 3.59
N ALA A 241 7.26 11.76 3.53
CA ALA A 241 6.45 12.66 4.35
C ALA A 241 4.96 12.60 3.95
N MET A 242 4.64 12.52 2.66
CA MET A 242 3.27 12.33 2.17
C MET A 242 2.71 10.97 2.62
N ASN A 243 3.47 9.89 2.45
CA ASN A 243 3.08 8.54 2.84
C ASN A 243 2.81 8.43 4.35
N SER A 244 3.64 9.06 5.19
CA SER A 244 3.43 9.10 6.65
C SER A 244 2.14 9.79 7.10
N ARG A 245 1.45 10.51 6.20
CA ARG A 245 0.16 11.17 6.43
C ARG A 245 -1.00 10.43 5.77
N GLY A 246 -0.73 9.26 5.20
CA GLY A 246 -1.72 8.46 4.49
C GLY A 246 -2.06 8.98 3.10
N VAL A 247 -1.11 9.65 2.43
CA VAL A 247 -1.26 10.06 1.03
C VAL A 247 -0.39 9.16 0.16
N SER A 248 -1.01 8.38 -0.72
CA SER A 248 -0.27 7.61 -1.75
C SER A 248 0.25 8.54 -2.83
N VAL A 249 1.52 8.42 -3.20
CA VAL A 249 2.13 9.20 -4.29
C VAL A 249 2.23 8.34 -5.55
N ILE A 250 1.44 8.67 -6.57
CA ILE A 250 1.40 7.97 -7.86
C ILE A 250 2.00 8.90 -8.92
N TYR A 251 3.13 8.54 -9.53
CA TYR A 251 3.77 9.42 -10.52
C TYR A 251 3.10 9.33 -11.90
N PHE A 252 2.97 10.50 -12.52
CA PHE A 252 2.31 10.77 -13.79
C PHE A 252 3.20 11.69 -14.65
N GLY A 253 3.13 11.56 -15.97
CA GLY A 253 4.02 12.29 -16.88
C GLY A 253 3.64 13.75 -17.13
N SER A 254 4.62 14.65 -17.16
CA SER A 254 4.41 16.08 -17.47
C SER A 254 4.74 16.45 -18.92
N ASP A 255 5.02 15.49 -19.79
CA ASP A 255 5.47 15.69 -21.18
C ASP A 255 4.33 15.85 -22.20
N GLY A 256 3.14 16.23 -21.72
CA GLY A 256 1.94 16.38 -22.55
C GLY A 256 1.21 15.07 -22.86
N SER A 257 1.84 13.89 -22.66
CA SER A 257 1.16 12.59 -22.75
C SER A 257 0.28 12.30 -21.54
N GLY A 258 0.67 12.83 -20.37
CA GLY A 258 0.01 12.52 -19.11
C GLY A 258 0.40 11.15 -18.53
N ALA A 259 1.56 10.61 -18.90
CA ALA A 259 1.98 9.30 -18.39
C ALA A 259 3.49 9.15 -18.40
N LEU A 260 4.01 8.29 -17.53
CA LEU A 260 5.39 7.83 -17.62
C LEU A 260 5.44 6.66 -18.60
N ASN A 261 6.21 6.80 -19.68
CA ASN A 261 6.18 5.89 -20.83
C ASN A 261 7.55 5.31 -21.19
N ASP A 262 8.57 5.62 -20.40
CA ASP A 262 9.93 5.15 -20.57
C ASP A 262 10.51 4.56 -19.28
N PRO A 263 11.30 3.47 -19.36
CA PRO A 263 11.88 2.81 -18.20
C PRO A 263 12.75 3.70 -17.31
N ALA A 264 13.39 4.73 -17.86
CA ALA A 264 14.24 5.63 -17.08
C ALA A 264 13.40 6.49 -16.12
N LYS A 265 12.25 7.01 -16.58
CA LYS A 265 11.30 7.71 -15.71
C LYS A 265 10.62 6.77 -14.73
N TRP A 266 10.31 5.52 -15.11
CA TRP A 266 9.79 4.53 -14.17
C TRP A 266 10.77 4.24 -13.03
N GLU A 267 12.05 4.03 -13.37
CA GLU A 267 13.12 3.83 -12.40
C GLU A 267 13.29 5.07 -11.51
N ARG A 268 13.19 6.28 -12.08
CA ARG A 268 13.24 7.52 -11.31
C ARG A 268 12.10 7.58 -10.28
N ALA A 269 10.85 7.38 -10.71
CA ALA A 269 9.68 7.35 -9.81
C ALA A 269 9.85 6.29 -8.71
N ARG A 270 10.29 5.08 -9.08
CA ARG A 270 10.58 4.01 -8.12
C ARG A 270 11.66 4.40 -7.12
N SER A 271 12.76 5.04 -7.57
CA SER A 271 13.88 5.46 -6.70
C SER A 271 13.47 6.53 -5.68
N LEU A 272 12.47 7.34 -6.03
CA LEU A 272 11.86 8.35 -5.16
C LEU A 272 10.91 7.74 -4.12
N GLY A 273 10.54 6.46 -4.26
CA GLY A 273 9.64 5.76 -3.34
C GLY A 273 8.16 5.87 -3.71
N ALA A 274 7.85 6.06 -5.00
CA ALA A 274 6.48 6.07 -5.50
C ALA A 274 5.66 4.86 -5.02
N ASN A 275 4.41 5.10 -4.65
CA ASN A 275 3.43 4.05 -4.39
C ASN A 275 2.89 3.46 -5.70
N GLY A 276 2.82 4.26 -6.76
CA GLY A 276 2.32 3.86 -8.07
C GLY A 276 2.95 4.61 -9.23
N ILE A 277 2.83 4.04 -10.43
CA ILE A 277 3.20 4.67 -11.70
C ILE A 277 2.02 4.61 -12.66
N CYS A 278 1.73 5.74 -13.31
CA CYS A 278 0.78 5.86 -14.41
C CYS A 278 1.48 5.71 -15.76
N SER A 279 0.97 4.86 -16.66
CA SER A 279 1.54 4.67 -18.00
C SER A 279 0.49 4.53 -19.10
N ASP A 280 0.81 5.05 -20.30
CA ASP A 280 0.08 4.76 -21.53
C ASP A 280 0.44 3.39 -22.12
N LYS A 281 1.52 2.78 -21.61
CA LYS A 281 2.03 1.47 -22.01
C LYS A 281 1.84 0.44 -20.89
N PRO A 282 0.59 0.14 -20.58
CA PRO A 282 0.21 -0.71 -19.47
C PRO A 282 0.94 -2.07 -19.42
N THR A 283 1.15 -2.69 -20.58
CA THR A 283 1.80 -4.00 -20.69
C THR A 283 3.29 -3.91 -20.43
N GLU A 284 3.95 -2.91 -21.02
CA GLU A 284 5.40 -2.71 -20.85
C GLU A 284 5.74 -2.38 -19.40
N LEU A 285 4.94 -1.50 -18.75
CA LEU A 285 5.12 -1.17 -17.35
C LEU A 285 4.91 -2.39 -16.44
N LYS A 286 3.85 -3.18 -16.67
CA LYS A 286 3.60 -4.40 -15.89
C LYS A 286 4.76 -5.38 -15.98
N GLU A 287 5.30 -5.60 -17.18
CA GLU A 287 6.45 -6.49 -17.35
C GLU A 287 7.69 -5.94 -16.64
N TRP A 288 7.95 -4.64 -16.78
CA TRP A 288 9.06 -3.98 -16.11
C TRP A 288 8.97 -4.08 -14.57
N LEU A 289 7.77 -3.93 -14.00
CA LEU A 289 7.52 -4.01 -12.56
C LEU A 289 7.80 -5.40 -11.97
N LYS A 290 7.75 -6.48 -12.77
CA LYS A 290 8.15 -7.82 -12.29
C LYS A 290 9.61 -7.85 -11.82
N SER A 291 10.48 -7.10 -12.49
CA SER A 291 11.91 -6.99 -12.14
C SER A 291 12.22 -5.73 -11.32
N HIS A 292 11.35 -4.71 -11.36
CA HIS A 292 11.50 -3.43 -10.65
C HIS A 292 10.31 -3.05 -9.75
N PRO A 293 9.90 -3.90 -8.81
CA PRO A 293 8.67 -3.70 -8.03
C PRO A 293 8.67 -2.38 -7.22
N LEU A 294 7.50 -1.73 -7.09
CA LEU A 294 7.37 -0.40 -6.43
C LEU A 294 7.27 -0.52 -4.92
N ASP A 295 6.31 -1.33 -4.46
CA ASP A 295 6.17 -1.62 -3.04
C ASP A 295 7.37 -2.44 -2.60
N LYS A 296 8.02 -1.99 -1.52
CA LYS A 296 9.14 -2.68 -0.91
C LYS A 296 8.73 -4.08 -0.42
N VAL A 297 7.44 -4.29 -0.11
CA VAL A 297 6.86 -5.58 0.26
C VAL A 297 6.54 -6.43 -0.98
N GLU A 298 5.92 -5.88 -2.03
CA GLU A 298 5.71 -6.63 -3.28
C GLU A 298 7.01 -7.03 -3.99
N LYS A 299 8.10 -6.23 -3.83
CA LYS A 299 9.44 -6.63 -4.30
C LYS A 299 9.86 -8.00 -3.78
N PHE A 300 9.44 -8.28 -2.56
CA PHE A 300 9.82 -9.45 -1.82
C PHE A 300 8.88 -10.62 -2.12
N LEU A 301 7.59 -10.35 -2.34
CA LEU A 301 6.56 -11.35 -2.64
C LEU A 301 6.61 -11.87 -4.09
N ALA A 302 7.02 -11.06 -5.07
CA ALA A 302 7.08 -11.47 -6.48
C ALA A 302 8.17 -12.53 -6.77
N ARG A 303 9.25 -12.59 -5.98
CA ARG A 303 10.40 -13.49 -6.17
C ARG A 303 10.19 -14.89 -5.55
N ALA A 304 9.16 -15.03 -4.72
CA ALA A 304 8.78 -16.24 -3.99
C ALA A 304 8.47 -17.45 -4.86
N LYS A 305 7.72 -17.21 -5.93
CA LYS A 305 7.01 -18.27 -6.66
C LYS A 305 7.91 -19.06 -7.61
N SER A 306 9.22 -18.76 -7.67
CA SER A 306 10.17 -19.35 -8.62
C SER A 306 11.09 -20.43 -8.03
N GLN A 307 11.03 -20.73 -6.73
CA GLN A 307 11.86 -21.80 -6.15
C GLN A 307 11.17 -23.16 -6.28
N GLN A 308 11.68 -24.03 -7.16
CA GLN A 308 11.28 -25.44 -7.20
C GLN A 308 11.85 -26.15 -5.98
N HIS A 309 10.99 -26.63 -5.07
CA HIS A 309 11.40 -27.42 -3.92
C HIS A 309 11.32 -28.92 -4.26
N SER A 310 12.46 -29.62 -4.21
CA SER A 310 12.57 -31.04 -4.56
C SER A 310 11.97 -32.00 -3.52
N SER A 311 11.82 -31.55 -2.26
CA SER A 311 11.03 -32.21 -1.21
C SER A 311 10.73 -31.23 -0.07
N ILE A 312 9.50 -31.23 0.45
CA ILE A 312 9.05 -30.33 1.53
C ILE A 312 8.80 -31.18 2.78
N PRO A 313 9.48 -30.94 3.91
CA PRO A 313 9.21 -31.66 5.16
C PRO A 313 7.78 -31.42 5.67
N ASP A 314 7.18 -32.41 6.33
CA ASP A 314 5.79 -32.34 6.82
C ASP A 314 5.53 -31.09 7.69
N ALA A 315 6.49 -30.75 8.56
CA ALA A 315 6.39 -29.57 9.41
C ALA A 315 6.40 -28.25 8.63
N ALA A 316 7.12 -28.17 7.50
CA ALA A 316 7.06 -27.01 6.61
C ALA A 316 5.77 -26.98 5.79
N LEU A 317 5.28 -28.15 5.36
CA LEU A 317 4.00 -28.29 4.66
C LEU A 317 2.82 -27.87 5.56
N GLN A 318 2.90 -28.15 6.86
CA GLN A 318 1.94 -27.67 7.85
C GLN A 318 1.84 -26.13 7.87
N VAL A 319 2.98 -25.43 7.86
CA VAL A 319 2.99 -23.95 7.80
C VAL A 319 2.40 -23.44 6.49
N ILE A 320 2.76 -24.05 5.35
CA ILE A 320 2.26 -23.67 4.02
C ILE A 320 0.73 -23.83 3.96
N ASN A 321 0.19 -24.94 4.46
CA ASN A 321 -1.25 -25.18 4.47
C ASN A 321 -1.97 -24.26 5.45
N ALA A 322 -1.38 -23.97 6.61
CA ALA A 322 -1.93 -23.01 7.56
C ALA A 322 -1.98 -21.58 6.96
N ALA A 323 -0.94 -21.17 6.22
CA ALA A 323 -0.93 -19.88 5.53
C ALA A 323 -2.08 -19.75 4.50
N LYS A 324 -2.36 -20.81 3.74
CA LYS A 324 -3.52 -20.85 2.82
C LYS A 324 -4.85 -20.74 3.57
N ASN A 325 -5.02 -21.50 4.65
CA ASN A 325 -6.26 -21.46 5.45
C ASN A 325 -6.49 -20.10 6.11
N LEU A 326 -5.42 -19.38 6.43
CA LEU A 326 -5.46 -18.02 6.98
C LEU A 326 -5.61 -16.92 5.91
N GLY A 327 -5.60 -17.27 4.60
CA GLY A 327 -5.70 -16.32 3.50
C GLY A 327 -4.53 -15.34 3.44
N ILE A 328 -3.33 -15.85 3.72
CA ILE A 328 -2.07 -15.08 3.66
C ILE A 328 -1.05 -15.70 2.71
N ASP A 329 -1.41 -16.74 1.96
CA ASP A 329 -0.52 -17.41 1.01
C ASP A 329 -0.17 -16.55 -0.20
N ASP A 330 -1.04 -15.63 -0.58
CA ASP A 330 -0.81 -14.62 -1.62
C ASP A 330 0.24 -13.57 -1.20
N VAL A 331 0.39 -13.35 0.11
CA VAL A 331 1.29 -12.37 0.72
C VAL A 331 2.39 -13.00 1.58
N SER A 332 2.61 -14.31 1.49
CA SER A 332 3.70 -15.00 2.20
C SER A 332 4.66 -15.64 1.22
N ASN A 333 5.94 -15.72 1.61
CA ASN A 333 6.99 -16.36 0.85
C ASN A 333 7.69 -17.44 1.69
N PHE A 334 8.04 -18.56 1.06
CA PHE A 334 8.73 -19.69 1.67
C PHE A 334 10.09 -19.90 1.01
N TYR A 335 11.10 -20.17 1.83
CA TYR A 335 12.48 -20.37 1.41
C TYR A 335 12.98 -21.71 1.93
N SER A 336 13.59 -22.51 1.07
CA SER A 336 14.52 -23.55 1.51
C SER A 336 15.92 -22.96 1.61
N VAL A 337 16.58 -23.18 2.74
CA VAL A 337 17.97 -22.79 3.00
C VAL A 337 18.84 -24.03 3.18
N GLU A 338 20.15 -23.82 3.10
CA GLU A 338 21.16 -24.86 3.27
C GLU A 338 21.18 -25.36 4.71
N SER A 339 21.51 -26.64 4.92
CA SER A 339 21.46 -27.24 6.26
C SER A 339 22.46 -26.64 7.26
N ASP A 340 23.50 -25.98 6.78
CA ASP A 340 24.49 -25.22 7.57
C ASP A 340 24.11 -23.74 7.75
N TYR A 341 22.92 -23.30 7.31
CA TYR A 341 22.47 -21.90 7.33
C TYR A 341 22.62 -21.21 8.71
N TYR A 342 22.41 -21.95 9.81
CA TYR A 342 22.54 -21.39 11.17
C TYR A 342 23.98 -21.29 11.68
N GLU A 343 24.95 -21.79 10.93
CA GLU A 343 26.38 -21.61 11.20
C GLU A 343 26.90 -20.30 10.59
N TRP A 344 26.18 -19.73 9.62
CA TRP A 344 26.61 -18.55 8.89
C TRP A 344 26.47 -17.25 9.69
N PRO A 345 27.26 -16.20 9.41
CA PRO A 345 27.01 -14.85 9.92
C PRO A 345 25.64 -14.30 9.50
N LEU A 346 25.04 -13.42 10.32
CA LEU A 346 23.72 -12.84 10.02
C LEU A 346 23.68 -12.08 8.69
N GLU A 347 24.77 -11.42 8.29
CA GLU A 347 24.84 -10.74 6.99
C GLU A 347 24.73 -11.72 5.82
N GLN A 348 25.39 -12.87 5.89
CA GLN A 348 25.28 -13.92 4.87
C GLN A 348 23.88 -14.53 4.84
N ARG A 349 23.25 -14.72 6.01
CA ARG A 349 21.86 -15.17 6.10
C ARG A 349 20.87 -14.17 5.51
N LYS A 350 21.12 -12.87 5.74
CA LYS A 350 20.35 -11.77 5.16
C LYS A 350 20.48 -11.81 3.63
N GLU A 351 21.69 -11.93 3.11
CA GLU A 351 21.93 -12.05 1.66
C GLU A 351 21.23 -13.29 1.08
N ARG A 352 21.33 -14.44 1.76
CA ARG A 352 20.70 -15.70 1.31
C ARG A 352 19.19 -15.64 1.21
N LEU A 353 18.55 -14.90 2.12
CA LEU A 353 17.10 -14.69 2.12
C LEU A 353 16.69 -13.43 1.34
N GLU A 354 17.65 -12.69 0.80
CA GLU A 354 17.46 -11.36 0.22
C GLU A 354 16.71 -10.41 1.17
N ALA A 355 16.95 -10.54 2.48
CA ALA A 355 16.32 -9.70 3.50
C ALA A 355 16.80 -8.24 3.39
N PRO A 356 15.94 -7.24 3.63
CA PRO A 356 16.32 -5.82 3.48
C PRO A 356 17.45 -5.38 4.42
N SER A 357 17.51 -5.95 5.63
CA SER A 357 18.60 -5.80 6.58
C SER A 357 18.61 -6.97 7.56
N VAL A 358 19.70 -7.11 8.33
CA VAL A 358 19.79 -8.12 9.40
C VAL A 358 18.68 -8.00 10.44
N ASP A 359 18.15 -6.79 10.62
CA ASP A 359 17.04 -6.50 11.54
C ASP A 359 15.73 -7.17 11.09
N HIS A 360 15.57 -7.52 9.81
CA HIS A 360 14.37 -8.22 9.33
C HIS A 360 14.40 -9.72 9.66
N LEU A 361 15.57 -10.26 10.00
CA LEU A 361 15.71 -11.64 10.44
C LEU A 361 15.19 -11.76 11.87
N CYS A 362 14.12 -12.53 12.06
CA CYS A 362 13.48 -12.73 13.35
C CYS A 362 13.57 -14.20 13.81
N LYS A 363 13.44 -14.40 15.11
CA LYS A 363 13.37 -15.70 15.77
C LYS A 363 12.14 -15.75 16.68
N SER A 364 11.52 -16.92 16.75
CA SER A 364 10.45 -17.22 17.70
C SER A 364 11.03 -18.02 18.86
N LEU A 365 10.77 -17.59 20.09
CA LEU A 365 11.25 -18.24 21.30
C LEU A 365 10.06 -18.61 22.18
N LEU A 366 9.89 -19.90 22.46
CA LEU A 366 8.87 -20.36 23.40
C LEU A 366 9.39 -20.12 24.81
N PHE A 367 8.64 -19.36 25.61
CA PHE A 367 8.91 -19.15 27.02
C PHE A 367 7.90 -19.89 27.88
N GLU A 368 8.38 -20.41 29.00
CA GLU A 368 7.61 -21.04 30.06
C GLU A 368 7.71 -20.22 31.35
N ASN A 369 6.57 -19.96 31.98
CA ASN A 369 6.53 -19.56 33.38
C ASN A 369 6.69 -20.78 34.29
N THR A 370 7.92 -21.09 34.68
CA THR A 370 8.25 -22.26 35.53
C THR A 370 7.65 -22.20 36.95
N ARG A 371 7.08 -21.06 37.36
CA ARG A 371 6.40 -20.87 38.65
C ARG A 371 4.89 -20.72 38.51
N TRP A 372 4.36 -20.97 37.31
CA TRP A 372 2.94 -20.91 37.04
C TRP A 372 2.15 -21.86 37.94
N ARG A 373 0.94 -21.43 38.30
CA ARG A 373 -0.05 -22.21 39.05
C ARG A 373 -1.42 -21.98 38.41
N PRO A 374 -2.27 -23.01 38.32
CA PRO A 374 -3.68 -22.86 37.94
C PRO A 374 -4.37 -21.80 38.82
N LYS A 375 -5.29 -21.03 38.24
CA LYS A 375 -6.27 -20.26 39.03
C LYS A 375 -7.44 -21.19 39.36
N ASP A 376 -8.20 -20.90 40.43
CA ASP A 376 -9.35 -21.71 40.83
C ASP A 376 -10.30 -21.93 39.62
N GLY A 377 -10.41 -23.19 39.16
CA GLY A 377 -11.23 -23.58 38.02
C GLY A 377 -10.61 -23.41 36.62
N GLN A 378 -9.32 -23.06 36.50
CA GLN A 378 -8.60 -22.93 35.22
C GLN A 378 -7.37 -23.85 35.18
N ASP A 379 -7.52 -25.05 34.61
CA ASP A 379 -6.42 -26.00 34.37
C ASP A 379 -5.78 -25.86 32.98
N ASN A 380 -6.26 -24.92 32.15
CA ASN A 380 -5.72 -24.69 30.81
C ASN A 380 -4.41 -23.88 30.86
N GLU A 381 -3.29 -24.54 30.62
CA GLU A 381 -1.95 -23.92 30.59
C GLU A 381 -1.76 -22.86 29.49
N LEU A 382 -2.68 -22.80 28.51
CA LEU A 382 -2.66 -21.89 27.38
C LEU A 382 -3.78 -20.83 27.43
N ASP A 383 -4.45 -20.66 28.58
CA ASP A 383 -5.43 -19.58 28.75
C ASP A 383 -4.79 -18.21 28.45
N HIS A 384 -5.32 -17.50 27.46
CA HIS A 384 -4.80 -16.20 27.01
C HIS A 384 -4.92 -15.10 28.07
N SER A 385 -5.69 -15.32 29.15
CA SER A 385 -5.77 -14.44 30.31
C SER A 385 -4.74 -14.76 31.40
N HIS A 386 -4.17 -15.97 31.40
CA HIS A 386 -3.23 -16.44 32.43
C HIS A 386 -2.26 -17.52 31.88
N PRO A 387 -1.45 -17.21 30.85
CA PRO A 387 -0.71 -18.25 30.15
C PRO A 387 0.52 -18.74 30.92
N LYS A 388 0.74 -20.07 30.88
CA LYS A 388 2.01 -20.71 31.29
C LYS A 388 3.06 -20.58 30.20
N TYR A 389 2.66 -20.77 28.94
CA TYR A 389 3.53 -20.68 27.78
C TYR A 389 3.18 -19.49 26.90
N ILE A 390 4.19 -18.78 26.41
CA ILE A 390 4.04 -17.71 25.42
C ILE A 390 5.12 -17.86 24.34
N LEU A 391 4.80 -17.45 23.12
CA LEU A 391 5.77 -17.39 22.04
C LEU A 391 6.17 -15.92 21.82
N VAL A 392 7.46 -15.61 21.95
CA VAL A 392 7.99 -14.25 21.76
C VAL A 392 8.77 -14.19 20.46
N VAL A 393 8.36 -13.27 19.59
CA VAL A 393 8.98 -13.01 18.30
C VAL A 393 9.84 -11.76 18.40
N VAL A 394 11.13 -11.91 18.11
CA VAL A 394 12.16 -10.87 18.28
C VAL A 394 13.18 -10.94 17.15
N GLN A 395 13.85 -9.82 16.85
CA GLN A 395 14.91 -9.77 15.84
C GLN A 395 16.14 -10.58 16.31
N TYR A 396 16.93 -11.12 15.38
CA TYR A 396 18.17 -11.85 15.74
C TYR A 396 19.20 -10.94 16.41
N THR A 397 19.23 -9.66 16.03
CA THR A 397 20.10 -8.61 16.56
C THR A 397 19.72 -8.16 17.98
N ASP A 398 18.49 -8.45 18.40
CA ASP A 398 17.94 -8.03 19.69
C ASP A 398 18.03 -9.10 20.78
N LYS A 399 17.99 -8.61 22.01
CA LYS A 399 17.88 -9.41 23.23
C LYS A 399 16.58 -9.06 23.96
N ILE A 400 15.99 -10.07 24.60
CA ILE A 400 14.77 -9.89 25.40
C ILE A 400 15.18 -9.50 26.82
N ASN A 401 14.68 -8.35 27.28
CA ASN A 401 14.83 -7.92 28.66
C ASN A 401 13.89 -8.74 29.57
N ASN A 402 14.44 -9.75 30.24
CA ASN A 402 13.68 -10.64 31.13
C ASN A 402 12.97 -9.92 32.29
N LYS A 403 13.46 -8.75 32.74
CA LYS A 403 12.78 -7.97 33.78
C LYS A 403 11.50 -7.36 33.24
N LYS A 404 11.55 -6.75 32.04
CA LYS A 404 10.36 -6.24 31.33
C LYS A 404 9.38 -7.37 31.02
N LEU A 405 9.86 -8.52 30.56
CA LEU A 405 9.01 -9.69 30.28
C LEU A 405 8.30 -10.20 31.54
N ASN A 406 9.02 -10.34 32.66
CA ASN A 406 8.40 -10.76 33.92
C ASN A 406 7.37 -9.74 34.44
N LEU A 407 7.61 -8.44 34.26
CA LEU A 407 6.66 -7.39 34.63
C LEU A 407 5.40 -7.46 33.77
N LEU A 408 5.55 -7.60 32.46
CA LEU A 408 4.44 -7.77 31.51
C LEU A 408 3.58 -8.99 31.89
N MET A 409 4.21 -10.14 32.19
CA MET A 409 3.48 -11.36 32.55
C MET A 409 2.75 -11.24 33.88
N LYS A 410 3.35 -10.53 34.84
CA LYS A 410 2.71 -10.20 36.12
C LYS A 410 1.43 -9.39 35.89
N GLU A 411 1.49 -8.36 35.05
CA GLU A 411 0.36 -7.48 34.74
C GLU A 411 -0.71 -8.19 33.93
N TRP A 412 -0.30 -8.92 32.88
CA TRP A 412 -1.20 -9.66 32.00
C TRP A 412 -1.99 -10.72 32.77
N GLY A 413 -1.31 -11.57 33.54
CA GLY A 413 -1.96 -12.63 34.32
C GLY A 413 -2.59 -12.16 35.62
N GLN A 414 -2.44 -10.89 36.01
CA GLN A 414 -2.77 -10.37 37.34
C GLN A 414 -2.15 -11.24 38.47
N GLN A 415 -0.88 -11.59 38.33
CA GLN A 415 -0.17 -12.50 39.22
C GLN A 415 0.73 -11.76 40.21
N SER A 416 1.12 -12.43 41.29
CA SER A 416 2.18 -11.91 42.16
C SER A 416 3.55 -12.04 41.48
N ALA A 417 4.49 -11.14 41.76
CA ALA A 417 5.84 -11.23 41.21
C ALA A 417 6.57 -12.53 41.60
N LYS A 418 6.19 -13.17 42.72
CA LYS A 418 6.75 -14.45 43.16
C LYS A 418 6.34 -15.63 42.24
N ALA A 419 5.19 -15.50 41.58
CA ALA A 419 4.62 -16.52 40.68
C ALA A 419 5.14 -16.44 39.24
N ILE A 420 6.04 -15.48 38.94
CA ILE A 420 6.60 -15.29 37.60
C ILE A 420 8.08 -15.67 37.58
N ASN A 421 8.43 -16.61 36.71
CA ASN A 421 9.81 -16.91 36.34
C ASN A 421 9.86 -17.43 34.90
N MET A 422 9.90 -16.48 33.95
CA MET A 422 9.96 -16.80 32.53
C MET A 422 11.33 -17.34 32.15
N ARG A 423 11.35 -18.51 31.50
CA ARG A 423 12.55 -19.15 30.93
C ARG A 423 12.23 -19.66 29.55
N ILE A 424 13.25 -19.80 28.70
CA ILE A 424 13.08 -20.50 27.42
C ILE A 424 12.68 -21.95 27.72
N ALA A 425 11.60 -22.40 27.10
CA ALA A 425 11.07 -23.75 27.27
C ALA A 425 12.00 -24.77 26.59
N PRO A 426 12.06 -26.03 27.08
CA PRO A 426 12.76 -27.11 26.39
C PRO A 426 12.23 -27.34 24.98
N GLU A 427 13.09 -27.80 24.07
CA GLU A 427 12.71 -28.06 22.67
C GLU A 427 11.56 -29.07 22.53
N GLU A 428 11.51 -30.09 23.38
CA GLU A 428 10.40 -31.06 23.41
C GLU A 428 9.04 -30.36 23.63
N MET A 429 9.01 -29.32 24.46
CA MET A 429 7.80 -28.52 24.67
C MET A 429 7.48 -27.61 23.48
N ALA A 430 8.50 -27.09 22.80
CA ALA A 430 8.30 -26.35 21.55
C ALA A 430 7.68 -27.23 20.47
N ILE A 431 8.19 -28.44 20.28
CA ILE A 431 7.63 -29.42 19.34
C ILE A 431 6.20 -29.80 19.74
N LYS A 432 5.96 -30.09 21.02
CA LYS A 432 4.64 -30.49 21.53
C LYS A 432 3.57 -29.42 21.30
N LEU A 433 3.89 -28.15 21.55
CA LEU A 433 2.91 -27.05 21.48
C LEU A 433 2.80 -26.44 20.07
N THR A 434 3.91 -26.35 19.35
CA THR A 434 3.96 -25.65 18.06
C THR A 434 4.00 -26.61 16.87
N GLY A 435 4.43 -27.85 17.06
CA GLY A 435 4.74 -28.79 15.98
C GLY A 435 6.15 -28.62 15.40
N TYR A 436 6.93 -27.66 15.91
CA TYR A 436 8.19 -27.25 15.31
C TYR A 436 9.36 -27.36 16.29
N GLY A 437 10.49 -27.86 15.80
CA GLY A 437 11.76 -27.89 16.53
C GLY A 437 12.49 -26.55 16.51
N ASN A 438 13.62 -26.49 17.20
CA ASN A 438 14.47 -25.31 17.27
C ASN A 438 14.78 -24.77 15.87
N ASN A 439 14.86 -23.45 15.76
CA ASN A 439 15.09 -22.70 14.51
C ASN A 439 13.98 -22.81 13.43
N GLY A 440 13.08 -23.80 13.51
CA GLY A 440 11.89 -23.91 12.67
C GLY A 440 10.64 -23.24 13.24
N VAL A 441 10.64 -22.89 14.54
CA VAL A 441 9.46 -22.37 15.25
C VAL A 441 8.89 -21.10 14.61
N THR A 442 7.60 -21.15 14.32
CA THR A 442 6.80 -20.03 13.82
C THR A 442 5.41 -20.02 14.45
N PRO A 443 4.79 -18.85 14.67
CA PRO A 443 3.43 -18.78 15.20
C PRO A 443 2.33 -19.14 14.18
N ILE A 444 2.69 -19.59 12.97
CA ILE A 444 1.75 -19.97 11.92
C ILE A 444 1.55 -21.49 11.95
N GLY A 445 0.29 -21.93 12.06
CA GLY A 445 -0.06 -23.35 12.01
C GLY A 445 0.35 -24.17 13.23
N MET A 446 0.50 -23.55 14.41
CA MET A 446 0.84 -24.28 15.64
C MET A 446 -0.19 -25.36 15.99
N LEU A 447 0.25 -26.45 16.63
CA LEU A 447 -0.64 -27.52 17.12
C LEU A 447 -1.60 -27.02 18.20
N GLU A 448 -1.12 -26.11 19.04
CA GLU A 448 -1.88 -25.50 20.13
C GLU A 448 -1.91 -23.97 19.99
N ASN A 449 -2.94 -23.34 20.53
CA ASN A 449 -3.15 -21.89 20.45
C ASN A 449 -2.31 -21.11 21.49
N VAL A 450 -0.98 -21.17 21.35
CA VAL A 450 -0.03 -20.45 22.22
C VAL A 450 -0.13 -18.94 22.00
N PRO A 451 -0.28 -18.11 23.05
CA PRO A 451 -0.29 -16.66 22.91
C PRO A 451 1.02 -16.10 22.34
N VAL A 452 0.91 -15.13 21.44
CA VAL A 452 2.04 -14.58 20.68
C VAL A 452 2.33 -13.13 21.10
N LEU A 453 3.60 -12.85 21.36
CA LEU A 453 4.14 -11.51 21.56
C LEU A 453 5.10 -11.14 20.44
N VAL A 454 5.06 -9.89 19.99
CA VAL A 454 5.97 -9.33 18.99
C VAL A 454 6.67 -8.11 19.57
N THR A 455 7.99 -8.03 19.47
CA THR A 455 8.71 -6.85 19.97
C THR A 455 8.44 -5.62 19.12
N GLU A 456 8.40 -4.44 19.75
CA GLU A 456 8.07 -3.18 19.08
C GLU A 456 8.99 -2.82 17.91
N ASN A 457 10.25 -3.26 17.91
CA ASN A 457 11.18 -2.98 16.82
C ASN A 457 10.76 -3.69 15.52
N ILE A 458 10.12 -4.86 15.61
CA ILE A 458 9.55 -5.56 14.45
C ILE A 458 8.40 -4.73 13.84
N ALA A 459 7.57 -4.12 14.68
CA ALA A 459 6.49 -3.24 14.21
C ALA A 459 7.01 -1.94 13.56
N LYS A 460 8.30 -1.61 13.73
CA LYS A 460 8.97 -0.43 13.18
C LYS A 460 9.83 -0.75 11.94
N LEU A 461 9.86 -1.99 11.47
CA LEU A 461 10.64 -2.39 10.28
C LEU A 461 10.24 -1.59 9.03
N ASP A 462 11.23 -1.25 8.22
CA ASP A 462 11.05 -0.59 6.91
C ASP A 462 11.93 -1.30 5.85
N PRO A 463 11.34 -2.08 4.93
CA PRO A 463 9.90 -2.35 4.81
C PRO A 463 9.31 -3.18 5.95
N PRO A 464 7.98 -3.10 6.19
CA PRO A 464 7.30 -3.84 7.25
C PRO A 464 7.10 -5.32 6.87
N VAL A 465 8.20 -6.04 6.66
CA VAL A 465 8.24 -7.49 6.40
C VAL A 465 9.14 -8.15 7.44
N LEU A 466 8.82 -9.36 7.86
CA LEU A 466 9.65 -10.13 8.78
C LEU A 466 9.98 -11.52 8.22
N PHE A 467 11.09 -12.09 8.66
CA PHE A 467 11.52 -13.45 8.30
C PHE A 467 11.60 -14.33 9.54
N LEU A 468 11.00 -15.51 9.49
CA LEU A 468 10.91 -16.46 10.59
C LEU A 468 11.29 -17.87 10.16
N GLY A 469 11.34 -18.80 11.12
CA GLY A 469 11.33 -20.23 10.83
C GLY A 469 10.09 -20.61 10.01
N GLY A 470 10.23 -21.58 9.12
CA GLY A 470 9.18 -22.04 8.21
C GLY A 470 8.66 -23.42 8.58
N GLY A 471 8.69 -23.80 9.87
CA GLY A 471 8.27 -25.11 10.37
C GLY A 471 9.38 -26.17 10.37
N HIS A 472 10.47 -25.94 9.66
CA HIS A 472 11.66 -26.79 9.65
C HIS A 472 12.92 -25.91 9.75
N VAL A 473 14.04 -26.45 10.26
CA VAL A 473 15.30 -25.71 10.38
C VAL A 473 15.72 -25.12 9.03
N ASP A 474 15.70 -25.94 7.98
CA ASP A 474 16.05 -25.57 6.61
C ASP A 474 14.95 -24.79 5.86
N TRP A 475 13.90 -24.35 6.56
CA TRP A 475 12.79 -23.61 5.95
C TRP A 475 12.56 -22.28 6.64
N LYS A 476 12.29 -21.24 5.86
CA LYS A 476 11.95 -19.91 6.34
C LYS A 476 10.64 -19.44 5.72
N ILE A 477 9.88 -18.65 6.48
CA ILE A 477 8.72 -17.92 5.98
C ILE A 477 8.99 -16.43 6.10
N ALA A 478 8.50 -15.66 5.15
CA ALA A 478 8.48 -14.22 5.26
C ALA A 478 7.16 -13.63 4.78
N LEU A 479 6.68 -12.63 5.51
CA LEU A 479 5.35 -12.06 5.32
C LEU A 479 5.25 -10.65 5.94
N PRO A 480 4.28 -9.83 5.49
CA PRO A 480 4.05 -8.49 6.04
C PRO A 480 3.75 -8.51 7.54
N VAL A 481 4.32 -7.56 8.28
CA VAL A 481 4.18 -7.45 9.75
C VAL A 481 2.72 -7.24 10.16
N ASP A 482 1.96 -6.45 9.42
CA ASP A 482 0.54 -6.19 9.69
C ASP A 482 -0.32 -7.45 9.50
N ARG A 483 -0.07 -8.21 8.42
CA ARG A 483 -0.77 -9.47 8.15
C ARG A 483 -0.42 -10.51 9.21
N PHE A 484 0.86 -10.64 9.53
CA PHE A 484 1.34 -11.53 10.58
C PHE A 484 0.71 -11.23 11.94
N THR A 485 0.76 -9.97 12.40
CA THR A 485 0.20 -9.61 13.71
C THR A 485 -1.31 -9.83 13.78
N LYS A 486 -2.03 -9.57 12.68
CA LYS A 486 -3.47 -9.79 12.58
C LYS A 486 -3.85 -11.28 12.66
N VAL A 487 -3.22 -12.15 11.86
CA VAL A 487 -3.59 -13.58 11.80
C VAL A 487 -3.13 -14.37 13.02
N THR A 488 -2.09 -13.91 13.70
CA THR A 488 -1.59 -14.52 14.95
C THR A 488 -2.21 -13.92 16.20
N ASN A 489 -3.03 -12.87 16.07
CA ASN A 489 -3.56 -12.08 17.18
C ASN A 489 -2.44 -11.63 18.16
N ALA A 490 -1.26 -11.30 17.62
CA ALA A 490 -0.09 -11.02 18.42
C ALA A 490 -0.18 -9.65 19.11
N LYS A 491 0.30 -9.57 20.35
CA LYS A 491 0.44 -8.30 21.08
C LYS A 491 1.82 -7.69 20.85
N ILE A 492 1.86 -6.42 20.44
CA ILE A 492 3.10 -5.66 20.29
C ILE A 492 3.56 -5.15 21.66
N VAL A 493 4.82 -5.39 22.01
CA VAL A 493 5.37 -5.11 23.35
C VAL A 493 6.78 -4.53 23.31
N ASP A 494 7.11 -3.66 24.27
CA ASP A 494 8.50 -3.23 24.50
C ASP A 494 9.21 -4.22 25.43
N LEU A 495 10.12 -5.00 24.85
CA LEU A 495 11.00 -5.92 25.56
C LEU A 495 12.48 -5.67 25.25
N GLY A 496 12.81 -4.51 24.65
CA GLY A 496 14.19 -4.15 24.32
C GLY A 496 15.02 -3.88 25.58
N GLU A 497 16.35 -3.97 25.44
CA GLU A 497 17.31 -3.67 26.53
C GLU A 497 17.20 -2.24 27.04
#